data_AF-A0A6G1F176-F1
#
_entry.id   AF-A0A6G1F176-F1
#
_cell.length_a   1.000
_cell.length_b   1.000
_cell.length_c   1.000
_cell.angle_alpha   90.00
_cell.angle_beta   90.00
_cell.angle_gamma   90.00
#
_symmetry.space_group_name_H-M   'P 1'
#
loop_
_entity.id
_entity.type
_entity.pdbx_description
1 polymer ?
#
loop_
_entity_poly.entity_id
_entity_poly.type
_entity_poly.pdbx_seq_one_letter_code
_entity_poly.pdbx_strand_id
1 'polypeptide(L)'
;MATEYLADPKPPSPEHADWAASVEAAALEMADMFASRLGDLRRGLCVLAGTGRPEEAVFRKHVACADALRAEAAELASATRRLQDNHLWSLAARDDLVDPEVAELITTIHEAMESELRDGNVPTPEELAEATRFEGFVAVLVVQKTTALKEKLTRGAAAFAGTPGEEALVQALDKHAAAAEAELAAARAFVTAMRRYRALFAEANNPAASPVHKRPAPETEEDPAGPRQRRRTSHSGSQD
;
A
#
# COMPACT_ATOMS: atom_id res chain seq x y z
N MET A 1 -29.07 20.92 14.38
CA MET A 1 -29.30 19.61 13.72
C MET A 1 -27.96 19.04 13.27
N ALA A 2 -27.18 18.46 14.20
CA ALA A 2 -25.91 17.78 13.89
C ALA A 2 -25.73 16.48 14.69
N THR A 3 -26.75 16.08 15.48
CA THR A 3 -26.68 14.99 16.44
C THR A 3 -27.47 13.75 16.03
N GLU A 4 -28.26 13.81 14.95
CA GLU A 4 -29.06 12.65 14.48
C GLU A 4 -28.18 11.56 13.83
N TYR A 5 -27.00 11.89 13.32
CA TYR A 5 -26.06 10.90 12.76
C TYR A 5 -25.32 10.08 13.82
N LEU A 6 -25.32 10.49 15.09
CA LEU A 6 -24.65 9.77 16.17
C LEU A 6 -25.46 8.59 16.71
N ALA A 7 -26.72 8.44 16.28
CA ALA A 7 -27.63 7.36 16.68
C ALA A 7 -27.88 6.33 15.56
N ASP A 8 -27.25 6.48 14.39
CA ASP A 8 -27.41 5.54 13.28
C ASP A 8 -26.60 4.26 13.57
N PRO A 9 -27.24 3.07 13.64
CA PRO A 9 -26.58 1.80 13.89
C PRO A 9 -25.70 1.32 12.72
N LYS A 10 -25.66 2.06 11.59
CA LYS A 10 -24.77 1.73 10.48
C LYS A 10 -23.36 2.26 10.76
N PRO A 11 -22.31 1.42 10.61
CA PRO A 11 -20.94 1.91 10.65
C PRO A 11 -20.75 3.05 9.65
N PRO A 12 -20.01 4.11 10.03
CA PRO A 12 -19.58 5.10 9.06
C PRO A 12 -18.76 4.42 7.98
N SER A 13 -18.95 4.84 6.72
CA SER A 13 -18.16 4.31 5.61
C SER A 13 -16.66 4.57 5.85
N PRO A 14 -15.76 3.79 5.23
CA PRO A 14 -14.32 3.98 5.37
C PRO A 14 -13.86 5.42 5.10
N GLU A 15 -14.41 6.04 4.04
CA GLU A 15 -14.14 7.44 3.68
C GLU A 15 -14.56 8.43 4.77
N HIS A 16 -15.71 8.21 5.42
CA HIS A 16 -16.14 9.05 6.54
C HIS A 16 -15.25 8.88 7.77
N ALA A 17 -14.72 7.68 8.02
CA ALA A 17 -13.80 7.43 9.13
C ALA A 17 -12.43 8.09 8.90
N ASP A 18 -11.91 8.04 7.67
CA ASP A 18 -10.63 8.68 7.31
C ASP A 18 -10.74 10.21 7.33
N TRP A 19 -11.88 10.73 6.87
CA TRP A 19 -12.23 12.14 7.03
C TRP A 19 -12.29 12.53 8.52
N ALA A 20 -12.95 11.73 9.37
CA ALA A 20 -13.05 12.01 10.79
C ALA A 20 -11.69 12.04 11.49
N ALA A 21 -10.76 11.14 11.13
CA ALA A 21 -9.38 11.14 11.60
C ALA A 21 -8.63 12.42 11.21
N SER A 22 -8.78 12.84 9.96
CA SER A 22 -8.17 14.07 9.46
C SER A 22 -8.72 15.32 10.16
N VAL A 23 -10.04 15.35 10.41
CA VAL A 23 -10.70 16.46 11.11
C VAL A 23 -10.34 16.50 12.59
N GLU A 24 -10.22 15.35 13.27
CA GLU A 24 -9.75 15.31 14.66
C GLU A 24 -8.35 15.92 14.78
N ALA A 25 -7.41 15.48 13.94
CA ALA A 25 -6.05 15.99 13.95
C ALA A 25 -6.00 17.51 13.69
N ALA A 26 -6.73 17.99 12.68
CA ALA A 26 -6.81 19.41 12.39
C ALA A 26 -7.47 20.22 13.52
N ALA A 27 -8.50 19.65 14.17
CA ALA A 27 -9.19 20.29 15.28
C ALA A 27 -8.29 20.40 16.53
N LEU A 28 -7.49 19.36 16.81
CA LEU A 28 -6.48 19.41 17.87
C LEU A 28 -5.40 20.46 17.57
N GLU A 29 -4.90 20.51 16.33
CA GLU A 29 -3.92 21.53 15.92
C GLU A 29 -4.48 22.95 16.04
N MET A 30 -5.74 23.16 15.63
CA MET A 30 -6.43 24.44 15.83
C MET A 30 -6.58 24.79 17.31
N ALA A 31 -6.97 23.83 18.15
CA ALA A 31 -7.11 24.05 19.59
C ALA A 31 -5.78 24.47 20.24
N ASP A 32 -4.67 23.85 19.84
CA ASP A 32 -3.33 24.19 20.32
C ASP A 32 -2.85 25.56 19.80
N MET A 33 -3.11 25.86 18.52
CA MET A 33 -2.84 27.17 17.94
C MET A 33 -3.59 28.27 18.71
N PHE A 34 -4.88 28.09 18.97
CA PHE A 34 -5.67 29.04 19.75
C PHE A 34 -5.21 29.10 21.21
N ALA A 35 -4.79 28.00 21.82
CA ALA A 35 -4.22 27.99 23.16
C ALA A 35 -2.97 28.87 23.25
N SER A 36 -2.07 28.78 22.27
CA SER A 36 -0.87 29.59 22.18
C SER A 36 -1.21 31.08 22.01
N ARG A 37 -2.06 31.41 21.03
CA ARG A 37 -2.50 32.79 20.75
C ARG A 37 -3.22 33.42 21.95
N LEU A 38 -4.04 32.65 22.64
CA LEU A 38 -4.74 33.07 23.84
C LEU A 38 -3.77 33.41 24.98
N GLY A 39 -2.65 32.68 25.10
CA GLY A 39 -1.56 33.03 26.02
C GLY A 39 -0.98 34.42 25.73
N ASP A 40 -0.71 34.73 24.46
CA ASP A 40 -0.24 36.06 24.05
C ASP A 40 -1.26 37.16 24.29
N LEU A 41 -2.53 36.91 23.96
CA LEU A 41 -3.62 37.87 24.15
C LEU A 41 -3.83 38.17 25.64
N ARG A 42 -3.78 37.15 26.50
CA ARG A 42 -3.87 37.32 27.96
C ARG A 42 -2.68 38.11 28.51
N ARG A 43 -1.46 37.82 28.04
CA ARG A 43 -0.27 38.62 28.39
C ARG A 43 -0.45 40.09 27.98
N GLY A 44 -0.88 40.36 26.75
CA GLY A 44 -1.15 41.72 26.27
C GLY A 44 -2.24 42.43 27.05
N LEU A 45 -3.32 41.72 27.41
CA LEU A 45 -4.39 42.27 28.23
C LEU A 45 -3.90 42.63 29.64
N CYS A 46 -3.04 41.83 30.26
CA CYS A 46 -2.44 42.16 31.56
C CYS A 46 -1.65 43.47 31.53
N VAL A 47 -0.96 43.78 30.42
CA VAL A 47 -0.21 45.05 30.25
C VAL A 47 -1.16 46.25 30.12
N LEU A 48 -2.32 46.05 29.50
CA LEU A 48 -3.30 47.13 29.25
C LEU A 48 -4.32 47.32 30.38
N ALA A 49 -4.44 46.35 31.29
CA ALA A 49 -5.45 46.35 32.34
C ALA A 49 -5.38 47.62 33.21
N GLY A 50 -6.50 48.33 33.32
CA GLY A 50 -6.62 49.51 34.19
C GLY A 50 -5.94 50.78 33.66
N THR A 51 -5.39 50.74 32.44
CA THR A 51 -4.77 51.91 31.81
C THR A 51 -5.80 52.90 31.24
N GLY A 52 -7.08 52.50 31.14
CA GLY A 52 -8.15 53.29 30.53
C GLY A 52 -8.07 53.40 29.01
N ARG A 53 -7.14 52.66 28.40
CA ARG A 53 -6.91 52.65 26.96
C ARG A 53 -8.01 51.91 26.21
N PRO A 54 -8.49 52.41 25.05
CA PRO A 54 -9.52 51.73 24.27
C PRO A 54 -9.09 50.35 23.76
N GLU A 55 -7.78 50.11 23.59
CA GLU A 55 -7.23 48.83 23.19
C GLU A 55 -7.51 47.72 24.21
N GLU A 56 -7.70 48.04 25.50
CA GLU A 56 -8.02 47.06 26.53
C GLU A 56 -9.34 46.32 26.19
N ALA A 57 -10.37 47.05 25.77
CA ALA A 57 -11.64 46.45 25.37
C ALA A 57 -11.50 45.55 24.12
N VAL A 58 -10.65 45.96 23.18
CA VAL A 58 -10.33 45.18 21.97
C VAL A 58 -9.64 43.87 22.34
N PHE A 59 -8.66 43.90 23.25
CA PHE A 59 -7.99 42.69 23.73
C PHE A 59 -8.95 41.76 24.47
N ARG A 60 -9.85 42.28 25.34
CA ARG A 60 -10.87 41.43 26.01
C ARG A 60 -11.75 40.71 24.99
N LYS A 61 -12.19 41.40 23.93
CA LYS A 61 -12.97 40.78 22.85
C LYS A 61 -12.18 39.69 22.11
N HIS A 62 -10.91 39.93 21.81
CA HIS A 62 -10.06 38.94 21.15
C HIS A 62 -9.79 37.72 22.03
N VAL A 63 -9.55 37.90 23.34
CA VAL A 63 -9.42 36.81 24.31
C VAL A 63 -10.69 35.95 24.31
N ALA A 64 -11.86 36.57 24.47
CA ALA A 64 -13.13 35.85 24.47
C ALA A 64 -13.40 35.10 23.16
N CYS A 65 -13.09 35.71 22.02
CA CYS A 65 -13.22 35.07 20.70
C CYS A 65 -12.26 33.87 20.55
N ALA A 66 -10.99 34.02 20.95
CA ALA A 66 -10.01 32.95 20.89
C ALA A 66 -10.35 31.79 21.84
N ASP A 67 -10.86 32.09 23.04
CA ASP A 67 -11.38 31.09 23.97
C ASP A 67 -12.55 30.30 23.36
N ALA A 68 -13.52 30.98 22.74
CA ALA A 68 -14.66 30.33 22.09
C ALA A 68 -14.21 29.42 20.93
N LEU A 69 -13.34 29.92 20.04
CA LEU A 69 -12.81 29.12 18.91
C LEU A 69 -12.01 27.90 19.39
N ARG A 70 -11.25 28.03 20.48
CA ARG A 70 -10.56 26.89 21.09
C ARG A 70 -11.56 25.85 21.62
N ALA A 71 -12.62 26.28 22.29
CA ALA A 71 -13.65 25.39 22.81
C ALA A 71 -14.37 24.66 21.67
N GLU A 72 -14.73 25.38 20.60
CA GLU A 72 -15.33 24.78 19.40
C GLU A 72 -14.41 23.73 18.75
N ALA A 73 -13.11 24.02 18.64
CA ALA A 73 -12.14 23.07 18.13
C ALA A 73 -12.02 21.81 19.02
N ALA A 74 -12.04 21.97 20.35
CA ALA A 74 -12.04 20.84 21.27
C ALA A 74 -13.32 19.98 21.19
N GLU A 75 -14.48 20.61 21.03
CA GLU A 75 -15.75 19.89 20.82
C GLU A 75 -15.76 19.13 19.49
N LEU A 76 -15.23 19.74 18.42
CA LEU A 76 -15.09 19.07 17.14
C LEU A 76 -14.20 17.83 17.23
N ALA A 77 -13.02 17.96 17.88
CA ALA A 77 -12.12 16.83 18.13
C ALA A 77 -12.80 15.72 18.94
N SER A 78 -13.55 16.07 20.00
CA SER A 78 -14.31 15.10 20.80
C SER A 78 -15.39 14.39 20.00
N ALA A 79 -16.10 15.10 19.12
CA ALA A 79 -17.15 14.53 18.30
C ALA A 79 -16.60 13.56 17.24
N THR A 80 -15.50 13.92 16.58
CA THR A 80 -14.85 13.05 15.60
C THR A 80 -14.18 11.85 16.26
N ARG A 81 -13.63 12.01 17.47
CA ARG A 81 -13.10 10.91 18.27
C ARG A 81 -14.17 9.86 18.57
N ARG A 82 -15.34 10.31 19.04
CA ARG A 82 -16.50 9.42 19.29
C ARG A 82 -16.95 8.67 18.04
N LEU A 83 -16.93 9.32 16.88
CA LEU A 83 -17.25 8.68 15.61
C LEU A 83 -16.23 7.59 15.24
N GLN A 84 -14.93 7.82 15.47
CA GLN A 84 -13.89 6.83 15.23
C GLN A 84 -13.98 5.65 16.19
N ASP A 85 -14.23 5.91 17.48
CA ASP A 85 -14.42 4.86 18.47
C ASP A 85 -15.62 3.98 18.08
N ASN A 86 -16.76 4.56 17.68
CA ASN A 86 -17.91 3.82 17.16
C ASN A 86 -17.59 2.99 15.91
N HIS A 87 -16.75 3.52 15.01
CA HIS A 87 -16.31 2.77 13.85
C HIS A 87 -15.46 1.56 14.26
N LEU A 88 -14.54 1.70 15.20
CA LEU A 88 -13.72 0.59 15.72
C LEU A 88 -14.59 -0.49 16.38
N TRP A 89 -15.60 -0.08 17.16
CA TRP A 89 -16.61 -0.99 17.70
C TRP A 89 -17.33 -1.77 16.60
N SER A 90 -17.73 -1.08 15.52
CA SER A 90 -18.37 -1.77 14.41
C SER A 90 -17.42 -2.71 13.68
N LEU A 91 -16.14 -2.37 13.53
CA LEU A 91 -15.16 -3.26 12.92
C LEU A 91 -14.95 -4.52 13.77
N ALA A 92 -14.85 -4.37 15.09
CA ALA A 92 -14.69 -5.48 16.03
C ALA A 92 -15.89 -6.44 16.06
N ALA A 93 -17.09 -5.94 15.75
CA ALA A 93 -18.30 -6.76 15.68
C ALA A 93 -18.44 -7.56 14.37
N ARG A 94 -17.53 -7.38 13.39
CA ARG A 94 -17.61 -8.06 12.09
C ARG A 94 -16.83 -9.36 12.10
N ASP A 95 -17.45 -10.45 11.69
CA ASP A 95 -16.74 -11.73 11.54
C ASP A 95 -15.88 -11.82 10.27
N ASP A 96 -16.19 -11.00 9.25
CA ASP A 96 -15.69 -11.10 7.87
C ASP A 96 -14.76 -9.94 7.45
N LEU A 97 -14.16 -9.26 8.43
CA LEU A 97 -13.41 -8.02 8.14
C LEU A 97 -12.20 -8.22 7.23
N VAL A 98 -11.59 -9.40 7.30
CA VAL A 98 -10.52 -9.86 6.41
C VAL A 98 -11.00 -11.17 5.80
N ASP A 99 -11.07 -11.20 4.47
CA ASP A 99 -11.52 -12.38 3.73
C ASP A 99 -10.37 -13.41 3.67
N PRO A 100 -10.49 -14.57 4.34
CA PRO A 100 -9.44 -15.58 4.31
C PRO A 100 -9.20 -16.15 2.90
N GLU A 101 -10.21 -16.12 2.02
CA GLU A 101 -10.07 -16.64 0.65
C GLU A 101 -9.04 -15.85 -0.17
N VAL A 102 -8.86 -14.56 0.12
CA VAL A 102 -7.84 -13.73 -0.55
C VAL A 102 -6.44 -14.21 -0.17
N ALA A 103 -6.19 -14.49 1.11
CA ALA A 103 -4.91 -15.01 1.57
C ALA A 103 -4.65 -16.42 1.03
N GLU A 104 -5.67 -17.28 0.99
CA GLU A 104 -5.59 -18.62 0.41
C GLU A 104 -5.30 -18.59 -1.10
N LEU A 105 -5.96 -17.69 -1.85
CA LEU A 105 -5.71 -17.50 -3.27
C LEU A 105 -4.27 -17.06 -3.54
N ILE A 106 -3.77 -16.06 -2.81
CA ILE A 106 -2.39 -15.58 -2.93
C ILE A 106 -1.40 -16.71 -2.62
N THR A 107 -1.68 -17.50 -1.58
CA THR A 107 -0.83 -18.62 -1.17
C THR A 107 -0.84 -19.72 -2.22
N THR A 108 -2.00 -20.07 -2.78
CA THR A 108 -2.13 -21.09 -3.82
C THR A 108 -1.33 -20.72 -5.07
N ILE A 109 -1.43 -19.47 -5.53
CA ILE A 109 -0.67 -18.99 -6.69
C ILE A 109 0.82 -18.95 -6.36
N HIS A 110 1.20 -18.49 -5.16
CA HIS A 110 2.58 -18.53 -4.71
C HIS A 110 3.16 -19.95 -4.73
N GLU A 111 2.43 -20.94 -4.22
CA GLU A 111 2.86 -22.34 -4.19
C GLU A 111 2.99 -22.93 -5.60
N ALA A 112 2.06 -22.61 -6.51
CA ALA A 112 2.15 -23.02 -7.91
C ALA A 112 3.44 -22.46 -8.57
N MET A 113 3.71 -21.16 -8.38
CA MET A 113 4.93 -20.53 -8.89
C MET A 113 6.20 -21.13 -8.29
N GLU A 114 6.23 -21.42 -6.98
CA GLU A 114 7.38 -22.06 -6.34
C GLU A 114 7.59 -23.49 -6.85
N SER A 115 6.52 -24.21 -7.20
CA SER A 115 6.64 -25.53 -7.83
C SER A 115 7.29 -25.42 -9.20
N GLU A 116 6.85 -24.50 -10.05
CA GLU A 116 7.44 -24.28 -11.37
C GLU A 116 8.91 -23.86 -11.28
N LEU A 117 9.23 -22.96 -10.35
CA LEU A 117 10.60 -22.53 -10.07
C LEU A 117 11.48 -23.71 -9.64
N ARG A 118 10.95 -24.62 -8.81
CA ARG A 118 11.68 -25.82 -8.34
C ARG A 118 11.94 -26.80 -9.48
N ASP A 119 10.98 -26.94 -10.38
CA ASP A 119 11.08 -27.83 -11.54
C ASP A 119 11.95 -27.22 -12.67
N GLY A 120 12.37 -25.95 -12.52
CA GLY A 120 13.16 -25.24 -13.51
C GLY A 120 12.34 -24.85 -14.75
N ASN A 121 11.02 -24.83 -14.63
CA ASN A 121 10.13 -24.46 -15.71
C ASN A 121 10.25 -22.95 -15.95
N VAL A 122 10.72 -22.59 -17.14
CA VAL A 122 10.82 -21.19 -17.55
C VAL A 122 9.40 -20.70 -17.85
N PRO A 123 8.98 -19.56 -17.28
CA PRO A 123 7.68 -18.98 -17.57
C PRO A 123 7.53 -18.71 -19.07
N THR A 124 6.37 -18.97 -19.63
CA THR A 124 6.02 -18.39 -20.92
C THR A 124 5.78 -16.87 -20.77
N PRO A 125 5.90 -16.09 -21.86
CA PRO A 125 5.58 -14.67 -21.83
C PRO A 125 4.14 -14.38 -21.37
N GLU A 126 3.20 -15.29 -21.67
CA GLU A 126 1.80 -15.17 -21.28
C GLU A 126 1.60 -15.38 -19.78
N GLU A 127 2.16 -16.46 -19.22
CA GLU A 127 2.13 -16.74 -17.78
C GLU A 127 2.79 -15.61 -16.97
N LEU A 128 3.92 -15.07 -17.45
CA LEU A 128 4.57 -13.94 -16.80
C LEU A 128 3.71 -12.66 -16.83
N ALA A 129 2.99 -12.43 -17.93
CA ALA A 129 2.10 -11.29 -18.06
C ALA A 129 0.88 -11.42 -17.12
N GLU A 130 0.30 -12.61 -17.00
CA GLU A 130 -0.80 -12.89 -16.08
C GLU A 130 -0.36 -12.72 -14.62
N ALA A 131 0.75 -13.35 -14.23
CA ALA A 131 1.29 -13.23 -12.88
C ALA A 131 1.64 -11.78 -12.52
N THR A 132 2.10 -10.98 -13.50
CA THR A 132 2.36 -9.54 -13.30
C THR A 132 1.07 -8.72 -13.11
N ARG A 133 -0.03 -9.05 -13.81
CA ARG A 133 -1.33 -8.42 -13.55
C ARG A 133 -1.83 -8.74 -12.15
N PHE A 134 -1.71 -10.00 -11.73
CA PHE A 134 -2.10 -10.43 -10.39
C PHE A 134 -1.23 -9.74 -9.32
N GLU A 135 0.07 -9.58 -9.53
CA GLU A 135 0.91 -8.79 -8.62
C GLU A 135 0.45 -7.33 -8.50
N GLY A 136 0.01 -6.71 -9.60
CA GLY A 136 -0.58 -5.38 -9.57
C GLY A 136 -1.85 -5.31 -8.71
N PHE A 137 -2.71 -6.33 -8.81
CA PHE A 137 -3.89 -6.49 -7.93
C PHE A 137 -3.47 -6.62 -6.46
N VAL A 138 -2.53 -7.52 -6.15
CA VAL A 138 -2.03 -7.75 -4.79
C VAL A 138 -1.40 -6.48 -4.21
N ALA A 139 -0.63 -5.72 -5.00
CA ALA A 139 0.00 -4.49 -4.52
C ALA A 139 -1.01 -3.40 -4.13
N VAL A 140 -2.05 -3.17 -4.94
CA VAL A 140 -3.01 -2.09 -4.72
C VAL A 140 -4.13 -2.50 -3.76
N LEU A 141 -4.76 -3.65 -3.99
CA LEU A 141 -5.96 -4.01 -3.25
C LEU A 141 -5.65 -4.68 -1.91
N VAL A 142 -4.59 -5.47 -1.84
CA VAL A 142 -4.23 -6.20 -0.63
C VAL A 142 -3.22 -5.41 0.18
N VAL A 143 -2.03 -5.14 -0.36
CA VAL A 143 -0.95 -4.53 0.43
C VAL A 143 -1.34 -3.15 0.95
N GLN A 144 -1.84 -2.24 0.12
CA GLN A 144 -2.18 -0.88 0.59
C GLN A 144 -3.35 -0.88 1.58
N LYS A 145 -4.49 -1.51 1.21
CA LYS A 145 -5.70 -1.48 2.04
C LYS A 145 -5.53 -2.29 3.33
N THR A 146 -4.98 -3.49 3.25
CA THR A 146 -4.79 -4.35 4.43
C THR A 146 -3.72 -3.77 5.37
N THR A 147 -2.71 -3.04 4.87
CA THR A 147 -1.77 -2.31 5.74
C THR A 147 -2.47 -1.19 6.51
N ALA A 148 -3.25 -0.33 5.84
CA ALA A 148 -3.98 0.74 6.50
C ALA A 148 -4.99 0.19 7.53
N LEU A 149 -5.70 -0.89 7.16
CA LEU A 149 -6.63 -1.58 8.06
C LEU A 149 -5.92 -2.15 9.29
N LYS A 150 -4.81 -2.88 9.11
CA LYS A 150 -4.02 -3.44 10.21
C LYS A 150 -3.55 -2.36 11.17
N GLU A 151 -2.99 -1.27 10.65
CA GLU A 151 -2.52 -0.15 11.47
C GLU A 151 -3.66 0.47 12.28
N LYS A 152 -4.82 0.66 11.65
CA LYS A 152 -6.03 1.17 12.31
C LYS A 152 -6.49 0.26 13.44
N LEU A 153 -6.57 -1.04 13.20
CA LEU A 153 -6.98 -2.04 14.19
C LEU A 153 -5.99 -2.10 15.37
N THR A 154 -4.69 -2.11 15.07
CA THR A 154 -3.62 -2.15 16.09
C THR A 154 -3.63 -0.90 16.96
N ARG A 155 -3.77 0.28 16.34
CA ARG A 155 -3.87 1.55 17.07
C ARG A 155 -5.15 1.63 17.90
N GLY A 156 -6.26 1.11 17.37
CA GLY A 156 -7.52 0.98 18.08
C GLY A 156 -7.39 0.11 19.32
N ALA A 157 -6.85 -1.10 19.17
CA ALA A 157 -6.60 -2.02 20.28
C ALA A 157 -5.74 -1.35 21.38
N ALA A 158 -4.66 -0.67 20.98
CA ALA A 158 -3.80 0.07 21.91
C ALA A 158 -4.52 1.23 22.62
N ALA A 159 -5.47 1.90 21.97
CA ALA A 159 -6.24 2.99 22.57
C ALA A 159 -7.23 2.52 23.64
N PHE A 160 -7.78 1.32 23.50
CA PHE A 160 -8.70 0.72 24.48
C PHE A 160 -8.01 -0.17 25.52
N ALA A 161 -6.74 -0.52 25.30
CA ALA A 161 -5.96 -1.37 26.19
C ALA A 161 -5.94 -0.85 27.63
N GLY A 162 -6.30 -1.72 28.59
CA GLY A 162 -6.34 -1.38 30.02
C GLY A 162 -7.58 -0.61 30.47
N THR A 163 -8.54 -0.35 29.58
CA THR A 163 -9.85 0.20 29.94
C THR A 163 -10.74 -0.93 30.47
N PRO A 164 -11.21 -0.86 31.73
CA PRO A 164 -12.05 -1.92 32.31
C PRO A 164 -13.34 -2.13 31.51
N GLY A 165 -13.62 -3.38 31.12
CA GLY A 165 -14.82 -3.74 30.36
C GLY A 165 -14.64 -3.72 28.84
N GLU A 166 -13.48 -3.30 28.35
CA GLU A 166 -13.15 -3.23 26.91
C GLU A 166 -12.29 -4.41 26.43
N GLU A 167 -12.08 -5.43 27.26
CA GLU A 167 -11.16 -6.53 26.95
C GLU A 167 -11.61 -7.32 25.71
N ALA A 168 -12.92 -7.51 25.53
CA ALA A 168 -13.48 -8.19 24.37
C ALA A 168 -13.30 -7.38 23.07
N LEU A 169 -13.42 -6.05 23.14
CA LEU A 169 -13.16 -5.16 22.01
C LEU A 169 -11.70 -5.25 21.59
N VAL A 170 -10.77 -5.13 22.54
CA VAL A 170 -9.33 -5.22 22.29
C VAL A 170 -8.98 -6.58 21.66
N GLN A 171 -9.51 -7.67 22.21
CA GLN A 171 -9.27 -9.02 21.67
C GLN A 171 -9.79 -9.18 20.24
N ALA A 172 -10.96 -8.63 19.92
CA ALA A 172 -11.51 -8.67 18.57
C ALA A 172 -10.66 -7.85 17.58
N LEU A 173 -10.26 -6.63 17.95
CA LEU A 173 -9.38 -5.80 17.13
C LEU A 173 -8.02 -6.46 16.88
N ASP A 174 -7.42 -7.07 17.91
CA ASP A 174 -6.15 -7.81 17.79
C ASP A 174 -6.31 -9.04 16.88
N LYS A 175 -7.42 -9.78 17.00
CA LYS A 175 -7.73 -10.91 16.11
C LYS A 175 -7.79 -10.47 14.65
N HIS A 176 -8.49 -9.37 14.35
CA HIS A 176 -8.56 -8.84 12.98
C HIS A 176 -7.21 -8.31 12.49
N ALA A 177 -6.43 -7.66 13.36
CA ALA A 177 -5.09 -7.20 13.01
C ALA A 177 -4.15 -8.37 12.68
N ALA A 178 -4.28 -9.49 13.40
CA ALA A 178 -3.52 -10.71 13.12
C ALA A 178 -3.92 -11.34 11.77
N ALA A 179 -5.22 -11.38 11.45
CA ALA A 179 -5.70 -11.86 10.14
C ALA A 179 -5.17 -10.98 9.00
N ALA A 180 -5.22 -9.66 9.16
CA ALA A 180 -4.68 -8.70 8.20
C ALA A 180 -3.16 -8.90 8.01
N GLU A 181 -2.41 -9.17 9.08
CA GLU A 181 -0.97 -9.46 8.96
C GLU A 181 -0.69 -10.78 8.23
N ALA A 182 -1.53 -11.80 8.42
CA ALA A 182 -1.39 -13.06 7.68
C ALA A 182 -1.57 -12.86 6.16
N GLU A 183 -2.58 -12.09 5.76
CA GLU A 183 -2.80 -11.71 4.35
C GLU A 183 -1.61 -10.91 3.80
N LEU A 184 -1.08 -9.95 4.56
CA LEU A 184 0.12 -9.19 4.18
C LEU A 184 1.36 -10.08 4.07
N ALA A 185 1.51 -11.09 4.93
CA ALA A 185 2.61 -12.05 4.87
C ALA A 185 2.54 -12.89 3.59
N ALA A 186 1.35 -13.40 3.24
CA ALA A 186 1.11 -14.12 1.98
C ALA A 186 1.46 -13.24 0.77
N ALA A 187 1.00 -11.98 0.76
CA ALA A 187 1.31 -11.03 -0.30
C ALA A 187 2.82 -10.77 -0.46
N ARG A 188 3.56 -10.62 0.65
CA ARG A 188 5.02 -10.43 0.63
C ARG A 188 5.75 -11.68 0.09
N ALA A 189 5.30 -12.87 0.46
CA ALA A 189 5.85 -14.13 -0.05
C ALA A 189 5.63 -14.25 -1.56
N PHE A 190 4.41 -13.96 -2.02
CA PHE A 190 4.06 -13.92 -3.44
C PHE A 190 4.93 -12.93 -4.24
N VAL A 191 5.07 -11.68 -3.79
CA VAL A 191 5.95 -10.68 -4.45
C VAL A 191 7.41 -11.15 -4.51
N THR A 192 7.86 -11.86 -3.49
CA THR A 192 9.21 -12.43 -3.47
C THR A 192 9.38 -13.58 -4.48
N ALA A 193 8.35 -14.42 -4.66
CA ALA A 193 8.32 -15.43 -5.73
C ALA A 193 8.29 -14.78 -7.12
N MET A 194 7.47 -13.75 -7.33
CA MET A 194 7.40 -12.98 -8.58
C MET A 194 8.75 -12.43 -9.04
N ARG A 195 9.58 -11.96 -8.11
CA ARG A 195 10.95 -11.49 -8.43
C ARG A 195 11.83 -12.61 -8.96
N ARG A 196 11.75 -13.81 -8.36
CA ARG A 196 12.48 -15.00 -8.81
C ARG A 196 11.96 -15.51 -10.16
N TYR A 197 10.64 -15.52 -10.32
CA TYR A 197 9.96 -15.89 -11.57
C TYR A 197 10.41 -15.00 -12.75
N ARG A 198 10.50 -13.69 -12.54
CA ARG A 198 11.07 -12.74 -13.51
C ARG A 198 12.55 -12.98 -13.79
N ALA A 199 13.35 -13.28 -12.76
CA ALA A 199 14.77 -13.53 -12.93
C ALA A 199 15.03 -14.77 -13.79
N LEU A 200 14.29 -15.86 -13.55
CA LEU A 200 14.38 -17.09 -14.35
C LEU A 200 14.00 -16.83 -15.81
N PHE A 201 12.91 -16.10 -16.05
CA PHE A 201 12.51 -15.70 -17.40
C PHE A 201 13.60 -14.87 -18.10
N ALA A 202 14.19 -13.90 -17.40
CA ALA A 202 15.23 -13.05 -17.95
C ALA A 202 16.52 -13.82 -18.26
N GLU A 203 16.91 -14.77 -17.40
CA GLU A 203 18.07 -15.64 -17.61
C GLU A 203 17.90 -16.54 -18.83
N ALA A 204 16.75 -17.22 -18.94
CA ALA A 204 16.45 -18.09 -20.07
C ALA A 204 16.40 -17.33 -21.42
N ASN A 205 16.00 -16.07 -21.39
CA ASN A 205 15.90 -15.21 -22.57
C ASN A 205 17.12 -14.27 -22.74
N ASN A 206 18.21 -14.47 -21.99
CA ASN A 206 19.39 -13.62 -22.10
C ASN A 206 20.20 -13.97 -23.37
N PRO A 207 20.31 -13.07 -24.35
CA PRO A 207 21.06 -13.33 -25.59
C PRO A 207 22.56 -13.54 -25.38
N ALA A 208 23.12 -13.14 -24.23
CA ALA A 208 24.52 -13.35 -23.88
C ALA A 208 24.84 -14.77 -23.37
N ALA A 209 23.82 -15.59 -23.05
CA ALA A 209 23.97 -16.94 -22.51
C ALA A 209 23.99 -18.04 -23.58
N SER A 210 23.73 -17.72 -24.86
CA SER A 210 23.92 -18.67 -25.96
C SER A 210 25.40 -18.78 -26.34
N PRO A 211 26.07 -19.94 -26.14
CA PRO A 211 27.41 -20.12 -26.68
C PRO A 211 27.29 -20.16 -28.20
N VAL A 212 27.71 -19.07 -28.86
CA VAL A 212 27.96 -19.07 -30.30
C VAL A 212 29.06 -20.11 -30.54
N HIS A 213 28.66 -21.33 -30.93
CA HIS A 213 29.57 -22.30 -31.52
C HIS A 213 30.13 -21.70 -32.80
N LYS A 214 31.24 -20.98 -32.68
CA LYS A 214 32.09 -20.65 -33.83
C LYS A 214 32.58 -21.98 -34.40
N ARG A 215 32.01 -22.34 -35.55
CA ARG A 215 32.51 -23.42 -36.41
C ARG A 215 34.00 -23.17 -36.69
N PRO A 216 34.92 -24.13 -36.46
CA PRO A 216 36.31 -23.96 -36.85
C PRO A 216 36.39 -23.81 -38.37
N ALA A 217 37.16 -22.83 -38.83
CA ALA A 217 37.47 -22.63 -40.24
C ALA A 217 38.25 -23.85 -40.77
N PRO A 218 38.00 -24.31 -42.01
CA PRO A 218 38.80 -25.39 -42.58
C PRO A 218 40.19 -24.85 -42.93
N GLU A 219 41.21 -25.50 -42.39
CA GLU A 219 42.61 -25.27 -42.70
C GLU A 219 42.90 -25.70 -44.15
N THR A 220 43.71 -24.87 -44.80
CA THR A 220 44.26 -25.04 -46.14
C THR A 220 45.27 -26.18 -46.14
N GLU A 221 45.10 -27.19 -46.99
CA GLU A 221 46.17 -28.14 -47.35
C GLU A 221 46.56 -27.97 -48.82
N GLU A 222 47.87 -27.96 -49.03
CA GLU A 222 48.58 -27.62 -50.27
C GLU A 222 48.53 -28.74 -51.33
N ASP A 223 48.65 -28.28 -52.59
CA ASP A 223 48.82 -28.99 -53.86
C ASP A 223 50.00 -30.01 -53.83
N PRO A 224 50.03 -31.07 -54.66
CA PRO A 224 50.73 -30.89 -55.94
C PRO A 224 50.30 -31.78 -57.14
N ALA A 225 50.65 -31.27 -58.33
CA ALA A 225 51.08 -31.97 -59.55
C ALA A 225 50.02 -32.35 -60.62
N GLY A 226 50.15 -31.72 -61.81
CA GLY A 226 49.45 -32.07 -63.06
C GLY A 226 49.91 -33.39 -63.70
N PRO A 227 49.44 -33.78 -64.91
CA PRO A 227 49.65 -32.96 -66.12
C PRO A 227 48.53 -32.96 -67.21
N ARG A 228 48.62 -31.92 -68.06
CA ARG A 228 48.24 -31.79 -69.50
C ARG A 228 47.47 -32.96 -70.17
N GLN A 229 46.34 -32.66 -70.84
CA GLN A 229 46.25 -32.60 -72.33
C GLN A 229 44.82 -32.41 -72.90
N ARG A 230 44.73 -31.47 -73.87
CA ARG A 230 44.06 -31.51 -75.19
C ARG A 230 42.52 -31.58 -75.36
N ARG A 231 42.08 -30.54 -76.11
CA ARG A 231 41.25 -30.53 -77.35
C ARG A 231 39.72 -30.58 -77.27
N ARG A 232 39.12 -29.54 -77.91
CA ARG A 232 38.05 -29.52 -78.96
C ARG A 232 36.74 -30.27 -78.63
N THR A 233 35.51 -29.85 -78.97
CA THR A 233 34.91 -28.83 -79.85
C THR A 233 33.40 -28.92 -79.62
N SER A 234 32.70 -27.79 -79.64
CA SER A 234 31.32 -27.55 -80.14
C SER A 234 30.34 -28.71 -80.44
N HIS A 235 29.08 -28.53 -79.98
CA HIS A 235 27.85 -28.36 -80.81
C HIS A 235 26.64 -29.26 -80.46
N SER A 236 25.46 -28.64 -80.65
CA SER A 236 24.06 -29.14 -80.71
C SER A 236 23.40 -29.60 -79.40
N GLY A 237 22.15 -29.25 -79.10
CA GLY A 237 21.13 -28.50 -79.85
C GLY A 237 19.80 -28.52 -79.09
N SER A 238 18.90 -27.67 -79.56
CA SER A 238 17.51 -27.38 -79.16
C SER A 238 16.63 -28.54 -78.70
N GLN A 239 15.67 -28.17 -77.82
CA GLN A 239 14.23 -28.48 -77.79
C GLN A 239 13.68 -27.74 -76.55
N ASP A 240 12.67 -26.88 -76.54
CA ASP A 240 11.67 -26.36 -77.49
C ASP A 240 11.38 -24.88 -77.14
#